data_AF-R5BDX1-F1
#
_entry.id   AF-R5BDX1-F1
#
_cell.length_a   1.000
_cell.length_b   1.000
_cell.length_c   1.000
_cell.angle_alpha   90.00
_cell.angle_beta   90.00
_cell.angle_gamma   90.00
#
_symmetry.space_group_name_H-M   'P 1'
#
loop_
_entity.id
_entity.type
_entity.pdbx_description
1 polymer ?
#
loop_
_entity_poly.entity_id
_entity_poly.type
_entity_poly.pdbx_seq_one_letter_code
_entity_poly.pdbx_strand_id
1 'polypeptide(L)'
;MRVTGAGDPRVSLDKTLPGKLPQRKLCQTAAAGYSSYGNQIGLATGHVAELYHEGYIAKRLECGAVVAAAPAYNVRRECPAPGDAIILLGGRTGRDGIGGATGSSKSHNLKSLSTMASEVQKGNAPEERKLQRLFRNGAVTRLIKRCNDFGAGGVSVAIGELADGLHIDLDAVRKKYEGLDGTELAISESQERMAVVVAPEDAEAFIAAANAENLEAYQVAVVTKEPRMVMEWNGAVIADLSREFLNTNGAVKHAAVRVAEKERAELAKTRFGSLRDMAASLKCASRRGLAERFDSTVGAGSVLMPFGGKTQRTPAQAR
;
A
#
# COMPACT_ATOMS: atom_id res chain seq x y z
N MET A 1 3.50 -12.08 -1.68
CA MET A 1 3.72 -12.67 -0.34
C MET A 1 2.81 -11.99 0.66
N ARG A 2 2.28 -12.75 1.63
CA ARG A 2 1.55 -12.20 2.80
C ARG A 2 2.02 -12.86 4.09
N VAL A 3 2.48 -12.07 5.05
CA VAL A 3 2.88 -12.53 6.39
C VAL A 3 2.10 -11.73 7.43
N THR A 4 1.39 -12.41 8.33
CA THR A 4 0.56 -11.76 9.33
C THR A 4 0.90 -12.18 10.74
N GLY A 5 0.57 -11.34 11.71
CA GLY A 5 0.65 -11.62 13.14
C GLY A 5 -0.69 -11.33 13.80
N ALA A 6 -1.25 -12.31 14.51
CA ALA A 6 -2.57 -12.24 15.15
C ALA A 6 -2.58 -12.88 16.55
N GLY A 7 -3.61 -12.55 17.33
CA GLY A 7 -3.97 -13.35 18.50
C GLY A 7 -4.68 -14.65 18.11
N ASP A 8 -4.95 -15.54 19.06
CA ASP A 8 -5.66 -16.79 18.79
C ASP A 8 -7.13 -16.51 18.35
N PRO A 9 -7.53 -16.85 17.10
CA PRO A 9 -8.87 -16.57 16.57
C PRO A 9 -9.94 -17.53 17.11
N ARG A 10 -9.56 -18.55 17.88
CA ARG A 10 -10.47 -19.52 18.50
C ARG A 10 -10.99 -19.03 19.85
N VAL A 11 -10.35 -18.01 20.43
CA VAL A 11 -10.78 -17.36 21.67
C VAL A 11 -12.24 -16.90 21.55
N SER A 12 -12.98 -17.07 22.65
CA SER A 12 -14.39 -16.74 22.74
C SER A 12 -14.62 -15.22 22.64
N LEU A 13 -15.80 -14.83 22.13
CA LEU A 13 -16.09 -13.43 21.80
C LEU A 13 -16.10 -12.52 23.04
N ASP A 14 -16.49 -13.05 24.19
CA ASP A 14 -16.50 -12.37 25.50
C ASP A 14 -15.10 -11.95 25.98
N LYS A 15 -14.04 -12.60 25.49
CA LYS A 15 -12.64 -12.24 25.81
C LYS A 15 -12.04 -11.20 24.87
N THR A 16 -12.86 -10.60 23.99
CA THR A 16 -12.41 -9.54 23.09
C THR A 16 -12.08 -8.29 23.89
N LEU A 17 -10.92 -7.67 23.60
CA LEU A 17 -10.56 -6.40 24.22
C LEU A 17 -11.63 -5.32 23.95
N PRO A 18 -12.06 -4.56 24.97
CA PRO A 18 -13.01 -3.46 24.77
C PRO A 18 -12.55 -2.50 23.68
N GLY A 19 -13.46 -2.14 22.77
CA GLY A 19 -13.18 -1.26 21.63
C GLY A 19 -12.38 -1.92 20.49
N LYS A 20 -12.18 -3.24 20.50
CA LYS A 20 -11.55 -3.99 19.40
C LYS A 20 -12.52 -4.97 18.76
N LEU A 21 -12.25 -5.31 17.51
CA LEU A 21 -12.93 -6.42 16.85
C LEU A 21 -12.37 -7.76 17.36
N PRO A 22 -13.21 -8.82 17.44
CA PRO A 22 -12.75 -10.15 17.80
C PRO A 22 -11.64 -10.65 16.86
N GLN A 23 -10.66 -11.37 17.41
CA GLN A 23 -9.53 -11.90 16.62
C GLN A 23 -10.00 -12.79 15.46
N ARG A 24 -11.06 -13.57 15.67
CA ARG A 24 -11.71 -14.38 14.62
C ARG A 24 -12.14 -13.53 13.43
N LYS A 25 -12.83 -12.42 13.70
CA LYS A 25 -13.32 -11.49 12.67
C LYS A 25 -12.12 -10.89 11.93
N LEU A 26 -11.14 -10.35 12.66
CA LEU A 26 -9.93 -9.76 12.08
C LEU A 26 -9.19 -10.73 11.15
N CYS A 27 -8.97 -11.98 11.57
CA CYS A 27 -8.28 -12.99 10.74
C CYS A 27 -9.07 -13.31 9.47
N GLN A 28 -10.37 -13.52 9.60
CA GLN A 28 -11.21 -13.92 8.46
C GLN A 28 -11.42 -12.79 7.45
N THR A 29 -11.68 -11.57 7.91
CA THR A 29 -11.96 -10.42 7.05
C THR A 29 -10.69 -9.84 6.45
N ALA A 30 -9.56 -9.82 7.17
CA ALA A 30 -8.28 -9.40 6.59
C ALA A 30 -7.83 -10.37 5.49
N ALA A 31 -7.92 -11.68 5.74
CA ALA A 31 -7.63 -12.67 4.70
C ALA A 31 -8.58 -12.53 3.50
N ALA A 32 -9.87 -12.23 3.72
CA ALA A 32 -10.84 -11.97 2.64
C ALA A 32 -10.46 -10.75 1.80
N GLY A 33 -10.17 -9.61 2.44
CA GLY A 33 -9.79 -8.39 1.73
C GLY A 33 -8.54 -8.59 0.88
N TYR A 34 -7.47 -9.15 1.47
CA TYR A 34 -6.21 -9.38 0.78
C TYR A 34 -6.34 -10.38 -0.38
N SER A 35 -7.04 -11.50 -0.17
CA SER A 35 -7.25 -12.48 -1.26
C SER A 35 -8.13 -11.90 -2.36
N SER A 36 -9.23 -11.22 -2.01
CA SER A 36 -10.10 -10.57 -2.98
C SER A 36 -9.34 -9.57 -3.85
N TYR A 37 -8.53 -8.70 -3.23
CA TYR A 37 -7.76 -7.70 -3.97
C TYR A 37 -6.69 -8.37 -4.84
N GLY A 38 -5.83 -9.20 -4.24
CA GLY A 38 -4.72 -9.88 -4.93
C GLY A 38 -5.16 -10.73 -6.13
N ASN A 39 -6.29 -11.44 -5.98
CA ASN A 39 -6.83 -12.27 -7.05
C ASN A 39 -7.39 -11.41 -8.19
N GLN A 40 -8.11 -10.31 -7.88
CA GLN A 40 -8.69 -9.43 -8.89
C GLN A 40 -7.64 -8.63 -9.67
N ILE A 41 -6.56 -8.19 -9.03
CA ILE A 41 -5.42 -7.59 -9.75
C ILE A 41 -4.60 -8.62 -10.53
N GLY A 42 -4.85 -9.92 -10.32
CA GLY A 42 -4.18 -11.00 -11.03
C GLY A 42 -2.72 -11.19 -10.63
N LEU A 43 -2.43 -11.13 -9.33
CA LEU A 43 -1.10 -11.45 -8.78
C LEU A 43 -1.10 -12.87 -8.16
N ALA A 44 -0.15 -13.69 -8.59
CA ALA A 44 0.09 -14.99 -7.97
C ALA A 44 0.73 -14.82 -6.58
N THR A 45 0.12 -15.42 -5.57
CA THR A 45 0.58 -15.42 -4.18
C THR A 45 1.23 -16.76 -3.84
N GLY A 46 2.56 -16.82 -3.87
CA GLY A 46 3.31 -18.05 -3.55
C GLY A 46 3.48 -18.34 -2.06
N HIS A 47 3.51 -17.31 -1.21
CA HIS A 47 3.77 -17.47 0.23
C HIS A 47 2.72 -16.74 1.09
N VAL A 48 2.09 -17.51 1.99
CA VAL A 48 1.12 -17.03 2.98
C VAL A 48 1.45 -17.62 4.34
N ALA A 49 1.66 -16.76 5.34
CA ALA A 49 1.96 -17.17 6.70
C ALA A 49 1.18 -16.32 7.72
N GLU A 50 0.77 -16.95 8.82
CA GLU A 50 0.16 -16.27 9.96
C GLU A 50 0.82 -16.76 11.25
N LEU A 51 1.30 -15.81 12.05
CA LEU A 51 1.97 -16.02 13.32
C LEU A 51 1.01 -15.70 14.45
N TYR A 52 0.87 -16.61 15.40
CA TYR A 52 -0.03 -16.43 16.53
C TYR A 52 0.73 -16.09 17.80
N HIS A 53 0.53 -14.87 18.31
CA HIS A 53 1.21 -14.35 19.50
C HIS A 53 0.39 -13.26 20.19
N GLU A 54 0.40 -13.23 21.53
CA GLU A 54 -0.40 -12.28 22.32
C GLU A 54 -0.05 -10.81 22.07
N GLY A 55 1.23 -10.54 21.75
CA GLY A 55 1.70 -9.21 21.36
C GLY A 55 0.99 -8.61 20.12
N TYR A 56 0.27 -9.41 19.33
CA TYR A 56 -0.51 -8.93 18.19
C TYR A 56 -2.00 -8.71 18.50
N ILE A 57 -2.46 -8.96 19.74
CA ILE A 57 -3.88 -8.81 20.09
C ILE A 57 -4.31 -7.33 20.03
N ALA A 58 -3.46 -6.42 20.53
CA ALA A 58 -3.75 -4.99 20.53
C ALA A 58 -3.67 -4.37 19.12
N LYS A 59 -2.67 -4.80 18.34
CA LYS A 59 -2.43 -4.36 16.96
C LYS A 59 -1.95 -5.56 16.13
N ARG A 60 -2.77 -5.94 15.16
CA ARG A 60 -2.47 -7.01 14.19
C ARG A 60 -1.33 -6.57 13.29
N LEU A 61 -0.45 -7.50 12.94
CA LEU A 61 0.57 -7.30 11.91
C LEU A 61 0.02 -7.78 10.56
N GLU A 62 0.13 -6.94 9.55
CA GLU A 62 -0.09 -7.28 8.14
C GLU A 62 1.14 -6.81 7.36
N CYS A 63 1.83 -7.75 6.71
CA CYS A 63 2.95 -7.48 5.83
C CYS A 63 2.67 -8.11 4.48
N GLY A 64 2.63 -7.28 3.44
CA GLY A 64 2.56 -7.68 2.04
C GLY A 64 3.87 -7.37 1.33
N ALA A 65 4.26 -8.21 0.38
CA ALA A 65 5.33 -7.89 -0.55
C ALA A 65 5.01 -8.43 -1.94
N VAL A 66 5.35 -7.63 -2.95
CA VAL A 66 5.23 -7.99 -4.38
C VAL A 66 6.63 -7.98 -4.97
N VAL A 67 6.92 -8.99 -5.79
CA VAL A 67 8.16 -9.05 -6.58
C VAL A 67 7.74 -9.04 -8.03
N ALA A 68 8.34 -8.13 -8.80
CA ALA A 68 8.06 -7.94 -10.23
C ALA A 68 9.37 -7.64 -10.97
N ALA A 69 9.34 -7.80 -12.29
CA ALA A 69 10.46 -7.48 -13.16
C ALA A 69 9.96 -6.68 -14.37
N ALA A 70 10.83 -5.81 -14.89
CA ALA A 70 10.60 -5.07 -16.11
C ALA A 70 11.83 -5.20 -17.02
N PRO A 71 11.66 -5.18 -18.36
CA PRO A 71 12.81 -5.13 -19.27
C PRO A 71 13.66 -3.89 -18.98
N ALA A 72 14.98 -4.06 -18.88
CA ALA A 72 15.90 -2.98 -18.52
C ALA A 72 15.79 -1.76 -19.45
N TYR A 73 15.56 -1.99 -20.75
CA TYR A 73 15.40 -0.94 -21.76
C TYR A 73 14.09 -0.12 -21.63
N ASN A 74 13.15 -0.54 -20.78
CA ASN A 74 11.96 0.24 -20.45
C ASN A 74 12.18 1.20 -19.27
N VAL A 75 13.30 1.08 -18.55
CA VAL A 75 13.57 1.88 -17.35
C VAL A 75 14.40 3.11 -17.74
N ARG A 76 13.79 4.30 -17.62
CA ARG A 76 14.51 5.58 -17.73
C ARG A 76 15.02 6.01 -16.36
N ARG A 77 16.20 6.63 -16.34
CA ARG A 77 16.82 7.21 -15.13
C ARG A 77 17.14 8.67 -15.39
N GLU A 78 16.15 9.41 -15.83
CA GLU A 78 16.26 10.82 -16.13
C GLU A 78 15.80 11.66 -14.94
N CYS A 79 16.33 12.88 -14.84
CA CYS A 79 15.81 13.87 -13.92
C CYS A 79 14.73 14.69 -14.66
N PRO A 80 13.55 14.91 -14.05
CA PRO A 80 12.56 15.84 -14.59
C PRO A 80 13.16 17.22 -14.89
N ALA A 81 12.74 17.81 -16.00
CA ALA A 81 13.17 19.13 -16.44
C ALA A 81 11.99 20.13 -16.40
N PRO A 82 12.25 21.44 -16.23
CA PRO A 82 11.21 22.45 -16.30
C PRO A 82 10.38 22.34 -17.59
N GLY A 83 9.07 22.42 -17.45
CA GLY A 83 8.09 22.20 -18.52
C GLY A 83 7.51 20.80 -18.56
N ASP A 84 8.19 19.78 -18.00
CA ASP A 84 7.67 18.42 -17.97
C ASP A 84 6.28 18.35 -17.32
N ALA A 85 5.39 17.58 -17.96
CA ALA A 85 4.02 17.42 -17.53
C ALA A 85 3.92 16.32 -16.47
N ILE A 86 3.15 16.58 -15.42
CA ILE A 86 2.82 15.60 -14.39
C ILE A 86 1.37 15.18 -14.56
N ILE A 87 1.19 13.90 -14.85
CA ILE A 87 -0.11 13.30 -15.11
C ILE A 87 -0.50 12.45 -13.91
N LEU A 88 -1.68 12.71 -13.36
CA LEU A 88 -2.34 11.83 -12.40
C LEU A 88 -3.21 10.86 -13.18
N LEU A 89 -3.08 9.57 -12.85
CA LEU A 89 -3.87 8.51 -13.45
C LEU A 89 -4.43 7.55 -12.40
N GLY A 90 -5.62 7.01 -12.68
CA GLY A 90 -6.32 6.06 -11.84
C GLY A 90 -7.52 6.64 -11.10
N GLY A 91 -7.68 6.26 -9.83
CA GLY A 91 -8.85 6.54 -9.02
C GLY A 91 -9.10 8.02 -8.77
N ARG A 92 -10.38 8.39 -8.61
CA ARG A 92 -10.78 9.74 -8.19
C ARG A 92 -10.49 10.01 -6.71
N THR A 93 -10.38 11.27 -6.35
CA THR A 93 -10.06 11.73 -4.99
C THR A 93 -11.32 11.87 -4.13
N GLY A 94 -11.33 11.24 -2.95
CA GLY A 94 -12.34 11.41 -1.90
C GLY A 94 -11.71 11.71 -0.54
N ARG A 95 -12.50 11.76 0.53
CA ARG A 95 -12.01 11.90 1.92
C ARG A 95 -11.56 10.56 2.50
N ASP A 96 -10.81 9.81 1.70
CA ASP A 96 -10.31 8.49 2.06
C ASP A 96 -8.88 8.66 2.63
N GLY A 97 -8.63 8.07 3.80
CA GLY A 97 -7.31 8.01 4.43
C GLY A 97 -6.70 9.34 4.85
N ILE A 98 -7.45 10.45 4.89
CA ILE A 98 -6.94 11.73 5.39
C ILE A 98 -6.46 11.55 6.84
N GLY A 99 -5.15 11.76 7.05
CA GLY A 99 -4.48 11.57 8.34
C GLY A 99 -4.10 10.11 8.65
N GLY A 100 -4.22 9.18 7.70
CA GLY A 100 -3.93 7.75 7.87
C GLY A 100 -2.49 7.49 8.32
N ALA A 101 -1.52 8.18 7.73
CA ALA A 101 -0.12 8.09 8.17
C ALA A 101 0.07 8.53 9.63
N THR A 102 -0.58 9.63 10.04
CA THR A 102 -0.54 10.12 11.42
C THR A 102 -1.26 9.17 12.37
N GLY A 103 -2.36 8.56 11.93
CA GLY A 103 -3.10 7.53 12.64
C GLY A 103 -2.28 6.28 12.94
N SER A 104 -1.60 5.78 11.91
CA SER A 104 -0.74 4.59 12.00
C SER A 104 0.39 4.74 13.01
N SER A 105 0.86 5.98 13.22
CA SER A 105 1.95 6.37 14.11
C SER A 105 1.50 6.63 15.55
N LYS A 106 0.19 6.63 15.84
CA LYS A 106 -0.37 6.83 17.18
C LYS A 106 -0.65 5.49 17.87
N SER A 107 -0.61 5.51 19.20
CA SER A 107 -1.13 4.38 20.00
C SER A 107 -2.65 4.35 19.90
N HIS A 108 -3.22 3.16 19.67
CA HIS A 108 -4.68 3.02 19.57
C HIS A 108 -5.27 3.04 20.97
N ASN A 109 -6.25 3.92 21.20
CA ASN A 109 -7.01 4.01 22.45
C ASN A 109 -8.52 4.07 22.14
N LEU A 110 -9.39 4.17 23.16
CA LEU A 110 -10.84 4.19 22.93
C LEU A 110 -11.32 5.43 22.16
N LYS A 111 -10.59 6.56 22.22
CA LYS A 111 -10.92 7.77 21.45
C LYS A 111 -10.66 7.59 19.95
N SER A 112 -9.73 6.71 19.58
CA SER A 112 -9.45 6.35 18.19
C SER A 112 -10.71 5.89 17.43
N LEU A 113 -11.70 5.31 18.11
CA LEU A 113 -12.91 4.80 17.48
C LEU A 113 -13.73 5.87 16.75
N SER A 114 -13.75 7.10 17.28
CA SER A 114 -14.47 8.22 16.67
C SER A 114 -13.56 9.10 15.82
N THR A 115 -12.27 9.20 16.15
CA THR A 115 -11.36 10.13 15.45
C THR A 115 -10.64 9.55 14.24
N MET A 116 -10.70 8.22 14.03
CA MET A 116 -9.94 7.52 12.98
C MET A 116 -10.84 6.85 11.93
N ALA A 117 -12.12 7.25 11.83
CA ALA A 117 -13.06 6.68 10.87
C ALA A 117 -12.66 6.95 9.40
N SER A 118 -11.91 8.03 9.14
CA SER A 118 -11.37 8.37 7.81
C SER A 118 -10.24 7.45 7.37
N GLU A 119 -9.62 6.67 8.26
CA GLU A 119 -8.49 5.77 7.94
C GLU A 119 -8.91 4.48 7.21
N VAL A 120 -10.21 4.27 7.00
CA VAL A 120 -10.72 3.10 6.28
C VAL A 120 -10.34 3.21 4.81
N GLN A 121 -9.35 2.40 4.41
CA GLN A 121 -8.94 2.26 3.02
C GLN A 121 -10.02 1.53 2.22
N LYS A 122 -10.33 2.07 1.04
CA LYS A 122 -11.25 1.48 0.07
C LYS A 122 -10.51 1.23 -1.23
N GLY A 123 -10.14 -0.03 -1.45
CA GLY A 123 -9.44 -0.42 -2.66
C GLY A 123 -10.38 -0.76 -3.82
N ASN A 124 -9.92 -0.49 -5.03
CA ASN A 124 -10.56 -0.79 -6.32
C ASN A 124 -9.60 -1.61 -7.21
N ALA A 125 -9.47 -2.90 -6.93
CA ALA A 125 -8.57 -3.80 -7.67
C ALA A 125 -8.71 -3.76 -9.21
N PRO A 126 -9.91 -3.65 -9.81
CA PRO A 126 -10.04 -3.44 -11.25
C PRO A 126 -9.29 -2.22 -11.79
N GLU A 127 -9.23 -1.12 -11.05
CA GLU A 127 -8.52 0.09 -11.48
C GLU A 127 -7.00 -0.12 -11.43
N GLU A 128 -6.50 -0.72 -10.36
CA GLU A 128 -5.10 -1.12 -10.22
C GLU A 128 -4.68 -2.11 -11.33
N ARG A 129 -5.58 -3.01 -11.75
CA ARG A 129 -5.32 -3.92 -12.86
C ARG A 129 -5.10 -3.18 -14.19
N LYS A 130 -5.85 -2.10 -14.43
CA LYS A 130 -5.67 -1.28 -15.64
C LYS A 130 -4.32 -0.55 -15.62
N LEU A 131 -3.90 -0.01 -14.46
CA LEU A 131 -2.56 0.56 -14.26
C LEU A 131 -1.47 -0.46 -14.61
N GLN A 132 -1.55 -1.69 -14.10
CA GLN A 132 -0.60 -2.75 -14.43
C GLN A 132 -0.54 -3.06 -15.92
N ARG A 133 -1.70 -3.09 -16.60
CA ARG A 133 -1.77 -3.34 -18.05
C ARG A 133 -1.13 -2.22 -18.85
N LEU A 134 -1.41 -0.97 -18.50
CA LEU A 134 -0.83 0.21 -19.14
C LEU A 134 0.70 0.18 -19.05
N PHE A 135 1.25 -0.04 -17.85
CA PHE A 135 2.72 -0.07 -17.66
C PHE A 135 3.40 -1.33 -18.19
N ARG A 136 2.64 -2.35 -18.59
CA ARG A 136 3.21 -3.50 -19.32
C ARG A 136 3.47 -3.17 -20.79
N ASN A 137 2.84 -2.12 -21.32
CA ASN A 137 3.13 -1.63 -22.66
C ASN A 137 4.44 -0.83 -22.65
N GLY A 138 5.52 -1.44 -23.13
CA GLY A 138 6.84 -0.79 -23.16
C GLY A 138 6.88 0.52 -23.94
N ALA A 139 5.99 0.74 -24.92
CA ALA A 139 5.91 2.04 -25.61
C ALA A 139 5.45 3.15 -24.67
N VAL A 140 4.51 2.86 -23.76
CA VAL A 140 4.01 3.80 -22.75
C VAL A 140 5.02 3.97 -21.62
N THR A 141 5.59 2.86 -21.11
CA THR A 141 6.54 2.90 -20.00
C THR A 141 7.78 3.74 -20.34
N ARG A 142 8.23 3.71 -21.60
CA ARG A 142 9.37 4.51 -22.06
C ARG A 142 9.08 6.02 -22.16
N LEU A 143 7.83 6.46 -22.10
CA LEU A 143 7.51 7.89 -22.00
C LEU A 143 7.75 8.44 -20.59
N ILE A 144 7.74 7.57 -19.57
CA ILE A 144 7.83 7.94 -18.16
C ILE A 144 9.29 8.24 -17.81
N LYS A 145 9.56 9.48 -17.42
CA LYS A 145 10.87 9.90 -16.86
C LYS A 145 10.99 9.53 -15.39
N ARG A 146 9.91 9.73 -14.64
CA ARG A 146 9.79 9.42 -13.20
C ARG A 146 8.33 9.17 -12.86
N CYS A 147 8.05 8.40 -11.82
CA CYS A 147 6.71 8.19 -11.32
C CYS A 147 6.72 7.92 -9.81
N ASN A 148 5.57 8.09 -9.17
CA ASN A 148 5.37 7.77 -7.77
C ASN A 148 3.93 7.31 -7.54
N ASP A 149 3.72 6.41 -6.58
CA ASP A 149 2.40 5.99 -6.15
C ASP A 149 1.81 6.96 -5.10
N PHE A 150 0.49 7.03 -5.04
CA PHE A 150 -0.18 7.83 -4.00
C PHE A 150 -0.38 6.98 -2.75
N GLY A 151 0.53 7.14 -1.80
CA GLY A 151 0.42 6.59 -0.45
C GLY A 151 0.05 7.66 0.59
N ALA A 152 0.85 7.70 1.65
CA ALA A 152 0.72 8.65 2.74
C ALA A 152 0.89 10.10 2.27
N GLY A 153 -0.02 10.99 2.69
CA GLY A 153 0.07 12.43 2.39
C GLY A 153 -0.38 12.84 0.99
N GLY A 154 -0.89 11.92 0.18
CA GLY A 154 -1.63 12.23 -1.05
C GLY A 154 -0.83 12.99 -2.11
N VAL A 155 -1.47 13.96 -2.76
CA VAL A 155 -0.88 14.82 -3.80
C VAL A 155 0.36 15.53 -3.27
N SER A 156 0.31 16.05 -2.05
CA SER A 156 1.39 16.84 -1.45
C SER A 156 2.70 16.08 -1.33
N VAL A 157 2.65 14.76 -1.15
CA VAL A 157 3.85 13.91 -1.06
C VAL A 157 4.14 13.24 -2.39
N ALA A 158 3.15 12.56 -2.98
CA ALA A 158 3.34 11.78 -4.19
C ALA A 158 3.87 12.61 -5.35
N ILE A 159 3.31 13.81 -5.56
CA ILE A 159 3.79 14.77 -6.58
C ILE A 159 4.98 15.57 -6.07
N GLY A 160 4.96 15.96 -4.78
CA GLY A 160 6.03 16.73 -4.13
C GLY A 160 7.42 16.08 -4.17
N GLU A 161 7.48 14.75 -4.32
CA GLU A 161 8.73 13.97 -4.43
C GLU A 161 9.21 13.80 -5.88
N LEU A 162 8.43 14.18 -6.89
CA LEU A 162 8.78 13.96 -8.28
C LEU A 162 9.87 14.91 -8.78
N ALA A 163 9.83 16.18 -8.37
CA ALA A 163 10.79 17.20 -8.79
C ALA A 163 11.01 18.26 -7.70
N ASP A 164 12.07 19.07 -7.86
CA ASP A 164 12.42 20.13 -6.91
C ASP A 164 11.53 21.37 -7.05
N GLY A 165 11.08 21.66 -8.28
CA GLY A 165 10.18 22.76 -8.63
C GLY A 165 8.90 22.24 -9.23
N LEU A 166 7.76 22.63 -8.65
CA LEU A 166 6.44 22.10 -8.99
C LEU A 166 5.39 23.21 -8.89
N HIS A 167 4.54 23.30 -9.92
CA HIS A 167 3.27 24.01 -9.83
C HIS A 167 2.13 23.00 -10.01
N ILE A 168 1.31 22.86 -8.97
CA ILE A 168 0.24 21.87 -8.87
C ILE A 168 -1.11 22.59 -8.87
N ASP A 169 -1.95 22.24 -9.85
CA ASP A 169 -3.33 22.69 -9.94
C ASP A 169 -4.25 21.66 -9.26
N LEU A 170 -4.81 22.02 -8.11
CA LEU A 170 -5.73 21.16 -7.37
C LEU A 170 -7.14 21.16 -7.96
N ASP A 171 -7.51 22.13 -8.80
CA ASP A 171 -8.80 22.12 -9.52
C ASP A 171 -8.83 21.05 -10.60
N ALA A 172 -7.67 20.70 -11.16
CA ALA A 172 -7.53 19.57 -12.09
C ALA A 172 -7.78 18.20 -11.42
N VAL A 173 -7.68 18.09 -10.08
CA VAL A 173 -7.87 16.83 -9.35
C VAL A 173 -9.34 16.40 -9.37
N ARG A 174 -9.64 15.28 -10.05
CA ARG A 174 -11.00 14.76 -10.17
C ARG A 174 -11.51 14.17 -8.85
N LYS A 175 -12.74 14.54 -8.48
CA LYS A 175 -13.37 14.23 -7.19
C LYS A 175 -14.36 13.07 -7.32
N LYS A 176 -14.51 12.27 -6.27
CA LYS A 176 -15.58 11.26 -6.18
C LYS A 176 -16.96 11.88 -5.95
N TYR A 177 -16.98 12.98 -5.20
CA TYR A 177 -18.17 13.73 -4.81
C TYR A 177 -17.77 15.18 -4.53
N GLU A 178 -18.75 16.09 -4.57
CA GLU A 178 -18.50 17.51 -4.30
C GLU A 178 -18.24 17.80 -2.81
N GLY A 179 -17.67 18.98 -2.56
CA GLY A 179 -17.47 19.51 -1.20
C GLY A 179 -16.14 19.20 -0.54
N LEU A 180 -15.15 18.66 -1.27
CA LEU A 180 -13.76 18.65 -0.80
C LEU A 180 -13.13 20.04 -0.94
N ASP A 181 -12.43 20.47 0.10
CA ASP A 181 -11.61 21.68 0.04
C ASP A 181 -10.19 21.40 -0.49
N GLY A 182 -9.42 22.45 -0.77
CA GLY A 182 -8.06 22.34 -1.28
C GLY A 182 -7.10 21.57 -0.36
N THR A 183 -7.29 21.64 0.96
CA THR A 183 -6.45 20.87 1.91
C THR A 183 -6.78 19.39 1.80
N GLU A 184 -8.06 19.02 1.80
CA GLU A 184 -8.51 17.64 1.66
C GLU A 184 -8.07 17.03 0.32
N LEU A 185 -8.09 17.80 -0.78
CA LEU A 185 -7.58 17.38 -2.08
C LEU A 185 -6.06 17.11 -2.04
N ALA A 186 -5.32 18.00 -1.40
CA ALA A 186 -3.87 17.93 -1.29
C ALA A 186 -3.41 16.69 -0.51
N ILE A 187 -4.07 16.36 0.61
CA ILE A 187 -3.62 15.30 1.54
C ILE A 187 -4.42 13.99 1.47
N SER A 188 -5.40 13.88 0.59
CA SER A 188 -6.21 12.67 0.43
C SER A 188 -5.35 11.45 0.07
N GLU A 189 -5.54 10.35 0.79
CA GLU A 189 -4.87 9.06 0.57
C GLU A 189 -5.82 8.07 -0.17
N SER A 190 -6.64 8.59 -1.08
CA SER A 190 -7.45 7.76 -1.99
C SER A 190 -6.57 6.78 -2.76
N GLN A 191 -7.05 5.55 -2.91
CA GLN A 191 -6.28 4.42 -3.45
C GLN A 191 -6.29 4.38 -5.00
N GLU A 192 -5.44 3.50 -5.56
CA GLU A 192 -5.30 3.23 -7.00
C GLU A 192 -4.97 4.45 -7.84
N ARG A 193 -4.05 5.29 -7.36
CA ARG A 193 -3.58 6.47 -8.08
C ARG A 193 -2.08 6.42 -8.23
N MET A 194 -1.62 6.92 -9.38
CA MET A 194 -0.20 7.09 -9.66
C MET A 194 0.03 8.45 -10.31
N ALA A 195 1.20 9.03 -10.08
CA ALA A 195 1.65 10.23 -10.77
C ALA A 195 2.84 9.86 -11.65
N VAL A 196 2.83 10.31 -12.89
CA VAL A 196 3.95 10.13 -13.83
C VAL A 196 4.42 11.48 -14.34
N VAL A 197 5.72 11.59 -14.56
CA VAL A 197 6.37 12.71 -15.23
C VAL A 197 6.73 12.28 -16.65
N VAL A 198 6.28 13.04 -17.63
CA VAL A 198 6.55 12.83 -19.05
C VAL A 198 7.02 14.13 -19.71
N ALA A 199 7.67 14.03 -20.86
CA ALA A 199 7.97 15.22 -21.66
C ALA A 199 6.67 15.91 -22.11
N PRO A 200 6.65 17.24 -22.28
CA PRO A 200 5.46 17.98 -22.72
C PRO A 200 4.83 17.40 -24.01
N GLU A 201 5.69 17.07 -24.98
CA GLU A 201 5.31 16.50 -26.27
C GLU A 201 4.74 15.07 -26.18
N ASP A 202 5.04 14.35 -25.09
CA ASP A 202 4.57 12.97 -24.85
C ASP A 202 3.25 12.92 -24.05
N ALA A 203 2.81 14.06 -23.48
CA ALA A 203 1.71 14.10 -22.53
C ALA A 203 0.38 13.62 -23.13
N GLU A 204 0.01 14.12 -24.31
CA GLU A 204 -1.21 13.71 -25.00
C GLU A 204 -1.18 12.22 -25.38
N ALA A 205 -0.04 11.74 -25.86
CA ALA A 205 0.14 10.33 -26.23
C ALA A 205 -0.02 9.41 -25.01
N PHE A 206 0.56 9.79 -23.87
CA PHE A 206 0.41 9.04 -22.61
C PHE A 206 -1.05 9.02 -22.14
N ILE A 207 -1.73 10.17 -22.12
CA ILE A 207 -3.15 10.29 -21.72
C ILE A 207 -4.05 9.46 -22.64
N ALA A 208 -3.82 9.51 -23.95
CA ALA A 208 -4.56 8.70 -24.91
C ALA A 208 -4.38 7.20 -24.67
N ALA A 209 -3.15 6.75 -24.37
CA ALA A 209 -2.86 5.35 -24.05
C ALA A 209 -3.55 4.90 -22.75
N ALA A 210 -3.57 5.75 -21.71
CA ALA A 210 -4.29 5.46 -20.47
C ALA A 210 -5.81 5.37 -20.72
N ASN A 211 -6.39 6.31 -21.47
CA ASN A 211 -7.80 6.30 -21.81
C ASN A 211 -8.20 5.05 -22.61
N ALA A 212 -7.33 4.55 -23.51
CA ALA A 212 -7.56 3.31 -24.25
C ALA A 212 -7.64 2.07 -23.34
N GLU A 213 -7.01 2.11 -22.16
CA GLU A 213 -7.13 1.10 -21.10
C GLU A 213 -8.33 1.36 -20.15
N ASN A 214 -9.20 2.30 -20.49
CA ASN A 214 -10.30 2.80 -19.64
C ASN A 214 -9.81 3.30 -18.28
N LEU A 215 -8.63 3.93 -18.27
CA LEU A 215 -8.02 4.52 -17.09
C LEU A 215 -8.10 6.04 -17.21
N GLU A 216 -8.67 6.67 -16.20
CA GLU A 216 -8.77 8.13 -16.15
C GLU A 216 -7.36 8.71 -15.98
N ALA A 217 -6.94 9.61 -16.88
CA ALA A 217 -5.63 10.26 -16.83
C ALA A 217 -5.76 11.73 -17.26
N TYR A 218 -5.08 12.61 -16.55
CA TYR A 218 -5.10 14.04 -16.80
C TYR A 218 -3.87 14.72 -16.20
N GLN A 219 -3.41 15.80 -16.82
CA GLN A 219 -2.35 16.62 -16.27
C GLN A 219 -2.86 17.36 -15.03
N VAL A 220 -2.05 17.38 -13.97
CA VAL A 220 -2.37 18.02 -12.69
C VAL A 220 -1.28 18.99 -12.24
N ALA A 221 -0.07 18.85 -12.78
CA ALA A 221 1.05 19.71 -12.42
C ALA A 221 2.04 19.85 -13.58
N VAL A 222 2.92 20.84 -13.44
CA VAL A 222 4.06 21.08 -14.32
C VAL A 222 5.31 21.25 -13.48
N VAL A 223 6.44 20.72 -13.97
CA VAL A 223 7.75 20.94 -13.35
C VAL A 223 8.19 22.38 -13.63
N THR A 224 8.58 23.11 -12.60
CA THR A 224 9.05 24.50 -12.71
C THR A 224 10.55 24.59 -12.47
N LYS A 225 11.16 25.72 -12.86
CA LYS A 225 12.59 25.95 -12.65
C LYS A 225 12.90 26.37 -11.21
N GLU A 226 11.99 27.13 -10.62
CA GLU A 226 12.08 27.63 -9.26
C GLU A 226 11.97 26.44 -8.29
N PRO A 227 12.90 26.24 -7.34
CA PRO A 227 12.92 25.08 -6.45
C PRO A 227 11.90 25.24 -5.32
N ARG A 228 10.62 25.27 -5.69
CA ARG A 228 9.47 25.47 -4.82
C ARG A 228 8.32 24.58 -5.25
N MET A 229 7.55 24.10 -4.28
CA MET A 229 6.28 23.44 -4.52
C MET A 229 5.15 24.45 -4.24
N VAL A 230 4.44 24.81 -5.29
CA VAL A 230 3.27 25.70 -5.26
C VAL A 230 2.02 24.87 -5.55
N MET A 231 1.02 24.94 -4.68
CA MET A 231 -0.31 24.38 -4.90
C MET A 231 -1.33 25.50 -5.01
N GLU A 232 -2.06 25.52 -6.13
CA GLU A 232 -3.14 26.46 -6.41
C GLU A 232 -4.50 25.73 -6.32
N TRP A 233 -5.50 26.41 -5.75
CA TRP A 233 -6.88 25.96 -5.72
C TRP A 233 -7.84 27.14 -5.77
N ASN A 234 -8.83 27.09 -6.65
CA ASN A 234 -9.78 28.16 -6.94
C ASN A 234 -9.09 29.51 -7.25
N GLY A 235 -7.99 29.48 -8.00
CA GLY A 235 -7.22 30.68 -8.36
C GLY A 235 -6.41 31.29 -7.22
N ALA A 236 -6.30 30.61 -6.07
CA ALA A 236 -5.53 31.07 -4.92
C ALA A 236 -4.42 30.06 -4.56
N VAL A 237 -3.22 30.57 -4.29
CA VAL A 237 -2.12 29.75 -3.77
C VAL A 237 -2.41 29.36 -2.32
N ILE A 238 -2.66 28.08 -2.07
CA ILE A 238 -2.96 27.56 -0.73
C ILE A 238 -1.73 26.98 -0.02
N ALA A 239 -0.68 26.64 -0.77
CA ALA A 239 0.60 26.22 -0.22
C ALA A 239 1.75 26.67 -1.14
N ASP A 240 2.79 27.25 -0.55
CA ASP A 240 4.00 27.67 -1.25
C ASP A 240 5.21 27.41 -0.35
N LEU A 241 5.95 26.33 -0.65
CA LEU A 241 7.03 25.83 0.19
C LEU A 241 8.32 25.70 -0.63
N SER A 242 9.45 26.13 -0.08
CA SER A 242 10.75 25.90 -0.72
C SER A 242 11.15 24.44 -0.65
N ARG A 243 11.85 23.94 -1.69
CA ARG A 243 12.43 22.59 -1.71
C ARG A 243 13.38 22.36 -0.54
N GLU A 244 14.14 23.40 -0.18
CA GLU A 244 15.03 23.40 0.97
C GLU A 244 14.29 23.09 2.27
N PHE A 245 13.16 23.77 2.53
CA PHE A 245 12.34 23.54 3.71
C PHE A 245 11.81 22.10 3.77
N LEU A 246 11.30 21.59 2.63
CA LEU A 246 10.80 20.22 2.52
C LEU A 246 11.90 19.16 2.77
N ASN A 247 13.17 19.48 2.49
CA ASN A 247 14.31 18.58 2.66
C ASN A 247 14.89 18.54 4.09
N THR A 248 14.34 19.29 5.04
CA THR A 248 14.92 19.45 6.38
C THR A 248 14.89 18.19 7.26
N ASN A 249 14.28 17.07 6.82
CA ASN A 249 14.16 15.79 7.55
C ASN A 249 13.62 15.87 8.99
N GLY A 250 13.20 17.05 9.46
CA GLY A 250 12.80 17.31 10.84
C GLY A 250 13.95 17.29 11.85
N ALA A 251 13.59 17.33 13.13
CA ALA A 251 14.56 17.31 14.23
C ALA A 251 15.10 15.89 14.48
N VAL A 252 16.42 15.78 14.68
CA VAL A 252 17.07 14.53 15.12
C VAL A 252 16.50 14.10 16.47
N LYS A 253 16.10 12.83 16.58
CA LYS A 253 15.56 12.26 17.82
C LYS A 253 16.58 11.32 18.46
N HIS A 254 16.80 11.48 19.76
CA HIS A 254 17.62 10.58 20.56
C HIS A 254 16.73 9.82 21.56
N ALA A 255 16.98 8.52 21.72
CA ALA A 255 16.27 7.68 22.68
C ALA A 255 17.28 6.83 23.46
N ALA A 256 17.23 6.89 24.79
CA ALA A 256 17.95 5.96 25.65
C ALA A 256 17.12 4.68 25.78
N VAL A 257 17.72 3.53 25.44
CA VAL A 257 17.04 2.23 25.49
C VAL A 257 17.73 1.36 26.53
N ARG A 258 16.95 0.75 27.41
CA ARG A 258 17.40 -0.33 28.29
C ARG A 258 16.75 -1.63 27.83
N VAL A 259 17.57 -2.58 27.40
CA VAL A 259 17.10 -3.93 27.09
C VAL A 259 17.20 -4.74 28.37
N ALA A 260 16.05 -5.18 28.89
CA ALA A 260 16.04 -6.10 30.02
C ALA A 260 16.64 -7.44 29.59
N GLU A 261 17.43 -8.06 30.46
CA GLU A 261 17.93 -9.41 30.21
C GLU A 261 16.73 -10.37 30.20
N LYS A 262 16.54 -11.08 29.08
CA LYS A 262 15.43 -12.00 28.92
C LYS A 262 15.85 -13.39 29.35
N GLU A 263 15.13 -13.96 30.31
CA GLU A 263 15.34 -15.32 30.75
C GLU A 263 15.10 -16.30 29.59
N ARG A 264 16.14 -17.03 29.19
CA ARG A 264 16.08 -17.97 28.05
C ARG A 264 15.60 -19.36 28.44
N ALA A 265 15.34 -19.62 29.72
CA ALA A 265 14.87 -20.92 30.23
C ALA A 265 13.58 -21.40 29.55
N GLU A 266 12.70 -20.47 29.17
CA GLU A 266 11.48 -20.72 28.37
C GLU A 266 11.76 -21.37 26.99
N LEU A 267 12.93 -21.17 26.40
CA LEU A 267 13.30 -21.80 25.12
C LEU A 267 13.68 -23.28 25.28
N ALA A 268 14.10 -23.69 26.47
CA ALA A 268 14.52 -25.06 26.77
C ALA A 268 13.34 -25.96 27.19
N LYS A 269 12.17 -25.40 27.50
CA LYS A 269 10.97 -26.17 27.86
C LYS A 269 10.38 -26.87 26.63
N THR A 270 10.07 -28.16 26.78
CA THR A 270 9.31 -28.93 25.79
C THR A 270 7.96 -28.24 25.55
N ARG A 271 7.73 -27.77 24.33
CA ARG A 271 6.53 -26.98 23.98
C ARG A 271 5.26 -27.81 23.79
N PHE A 272 5.41 -29.09 23.49
CA PHE A 272 4.30 -29.99 23.16
C PHE A 272 4.51 -31.34 23.85
N GLY A 273 3.46 -31.88 24.49
CA GLY A 273 3.51 -33.18 25.16
C GLY A 273 3.56 -34.36 24.19
N SER A 274 3.09 -34.17 22.95
CA SER A 274 3.09 -35.19 21.90
C SER A 274 3.12 -34.57 20.50
N LEU A 275 3.37 -35.39 19.48
CA LEU A 275 3.23 -34.98 18.07
C LEU A 275 1.78 -34.63 17.72
N ARG A 276 0.80 -35.27 18.37
CA ARG A 276 -0.63 -34.96 18.19
C ARG A 276 -0.93 -33.56 18.69
N ASP A 277 -0.42 -33.19 19.86
CA ASP A 277 -0.60 -31.84 20.42
C ASP A 277 0.08 -30.78 19.56
N MET A 278 1.29 -31.08 19.07
CA MET A 278 1.98 -30.22 18.12
C MET A 278 1.14 -30.01 16.86
N ALA A 279 0.67 -31.08 16.21
CA ALA A 279 -0.11 -31.02 14.99
C ALA A 279 -1.48 -30.33 15.17
N ALA A 280 -2.11 -30.48 16.34
CA ALA A 280 -3.35 -29.80 16.71
C ALA A 280 -3.14 -28.33 17.12
N SER A 281 -1.90 -27.93 17.43
CA SER A 281 -1.60 -26.57 17.83
C SER A 281 -1.76 -25.60 16.66
N LEU A 282 -2.33 -24.43 16.92
CA LEU A 282 -2.53 -23.40 15.90
C LEU A 282 -1.22 -22.92 15.26
N LYS A 283 -0.10 -23.03 15.99
CA LYS A 283 1.24 -22.63 15.52
C LYS A 283 1.79 -23.56 14.44
N CYS A 284 1.43 -24.85 14.48
CA CYS A 284 1.96 -25.88 13.58
C CYS A 284 0.89 -26.52 12.68
N ALA A 285 -0.39 -26.31 12.97
CA ALA A 285 -1.51 -26.80 12.16
C ALA A 285 -1.40 -26.32 10.71
N SER A 286 -2.00 -27.10 9.81
CA SER A 286 -1.99 -26.78 8.39
C SER A 286 -2.60 -25.41 8.11
N ARG A 287 -1.88 -24.59 7.33
CA ARG A 287 -2.33 -23.28 6.85
C ARG A 287 -2.96 -23.35 5.45
N ARG A 288 -3.22 -24.56 4.96
CA ARG A 288 -3.74 -24.80 3.61
C ARG A 288 -5.01 -24.02 3.31
N GLY A 289 -6.01 -24.09 4.19
CA GLY A 289 -7.26 -23.33 4.00
C GLY A 289 -7.11 -21.81 4.01
N LEU A 290 -6.02 -21.26 4.58
CA LEU A 290 -5.72 -19.83 4.48
C LEU A 290 -5.04 -19.51 3.13
N ALA A 291 -4.07 -20.33 2.73
CA ALA A 291 -3.29 -20.12 1.51
C ALA A 291 -4.11 -20.37 0.23
N GLU A 292 -5.03 -21.35 0.22
CA GLU A 292 -5.91 -21.64 -0.93
C GLU A 292 -6.92 -20.53 -1.26
N ARG A 293 -7.03 -19.50 -0.40
CA ARG A 293 -7.83 -18.30 -0.71
C ARG A 293 -7.18 -17.42 -1.76
N PHE A 294 -5.87 -17.57 -1.94
CA PHE A 294 -5.08 -16.76 -2.85
C PHE A 294 -4.76 -17.56 -4.10
N ASP A 295 -4.94 -16.93 -5.26
CA ASP A 295 -4.51 -17.51 -6.53
C ASP A 295 -2.98 -17.65 -6.52
N SER A 296 -2.48 -18.80 -6.96
CA SER A 296 -1.04 -19.08 -7.02
C SER A 296 -0.56 -19.47 -8.42
N THR A 297 -1.40 -19.26 -9.44
CA THR A 297 -1.22 -19.76 -10.82
C THR A 297 -1.31 -18.66 -11.88
N VAL A 298 -1.98 -17.55 -11.59
CA VAL A 298 -2.21 -16.46 -12.55
C VAL A 298 -0.89 -15.90 -13.10
N GLY A 299 -0.87 -15.62 -14.40
CA GLY A 299 0.31 -15.11 -15.11
C GLY A 299 1.28 -16.18 -15.61
N ALA A 300 1.02 -17.47 -15.34
CA ALA A 300 1.81 -18.61 -15.83
C ALA A 300 3.32 -18.59 -15.47
N GLY A 301 3.70 -17.77 -14.48
CA GLY A 301 5.08 -17.66 -13.99
C GLY A 301 5.38 -18.50 -12.74
N SER A 302 4.38 -19.20 -12.20
CA SER A 302 4.53 -20.00 -10.99
C SER A 302 5.16 -21.36 -11.28
N VAL A 303 6.40 -21.56 -10.82
CA VAL A 303 7.10 -22.85 -10.93
C VAL A 303 6.79 -23.75 -9.72
N LEU A 304 6.80 -23.17 -8.51
CA LEU A 304 6.49 -23.88 -7.28
C LEU A 304 5.12 -23.46 -6.76
N MET A 305 4.23 -24.44 -6.65
CA MET A 305 2.93 -24.24 -5.99
C MET A 305 3.11 -24.12 -4.47
N PRO A 306 2.23 -23.39 -3.75
CA PRO A 306 2.32 -23.25 -2.29
C PRO A 306 2.34 -24.60 -1.55
N PHE A 307 1.68 -25.62 -2.11
CA PHE A 307 1.70 -27.00 -1.61
C PHE A 307 2.03 -28.00 -2.74
N GLY A 308 2.90 -28.97 -2.42
CA GLY A 308 3.35 -30.01 -3.32
C GLY A 308 3.05 -31.44 -2.83
N GLY A 309 3.62 -32.41 -3.55
CA GLY A 309 3.37 -33.84 -3.39
C GLY A 309 2.08 -34.31 -4.06
N LYS A 310 1.89 -35.64 -4.16
CA LYS A 310 0.74 -36.29 -4.83
C LYS A 310 -0.64 -35.77 -4.36
N THR A 311 -0.72 -35.31 -3.11
CA THR A 311 -1.96 -34.84 -2.48
C THR A 311 -2.01 -33.33 -2.24
N GLN A 312 -0.97 -32.58 -2.64
CA GLN A 312 -0.85 -31.13 -2.41
C GLN A 312 -1.04 -30.75 -0.92
N ARG A 313 -0.37 -31.48 -0.02
CA ARG A 313 -0.49 -31.28 1.44
C ARG A 313 0.78 -30.75 2.09
N THR A 314 1.91 -30.82 1.41
CA THR A 314 3.21 -30.42 1.95
C THR A 314 3.53 -29.02 1.48
N PRO A 315 3.71 -28.02 2.36
CA PRO A 315 4.12 -26.69 1.96
C PRO A 315 5.44 -26.72 1.17
N ALA A 316 5.57 -25.89 0.14
CA ALA A 316 6.85 -25.69 -0.53
C ALA A 316 7.88 -25.11 0.46
N GLN A 317 9.10 -25.65 0.47
CA GLN A 317 10.18 -25.24 1.38
C GLN A 317 11.14 -24.22 0.75
N ALA A 318 10.80 -23.63 -0.39
CA ALA A 318 11.63 -22.61 -1.03
C ALA A 318 11.70 -21.35 -0.16
N ARG A 319 12.92 -20.99 0.25
CA ARG A 319 13.27 -19.69 0.84
C ARG A 319 13.61 -18.71 -0.26
#